data_AF-A0A250IFD2-F1
#
_entry.id   AF-A0A250IFD2-F1
#
_cell.length_a   1.000
_cell.length_b   1.000
_cell.length_c   1.000
_cell.angle_alpha   90.00
_cell.angle_beta   90.00
_cell.angle_gamma   90.00
#
_symmetry.space_group_name_H-M   'P 1'
#
loop_
_entity.id
_entity.type
_entity.pdbx_description
1 polymer ?
#
loop_
_entity_poly.entity_id
_entity_poly.type
_entity_poly.pdbx_seq_one_letter_code
_entity_poly.pdbx_strand_id
1 'polypeptide(L)'
;MSSGHSNWSKQTEVHGSSGIANNAFYLLTEGGKNRTSGLEVKDGIGMDKSLKIFGRALTTYMTPSTTFAQAREATIKAATDLHGADSVEVQKVKDAWTAVGVGK
;
A
#
# COMPACT_ATOMS: atom_id res chain seq x y z
N MET A 1 -21.06 27.71 -29.17
CA MET A 1 -20.26 27.74 -27.92
C MET A 1 -21.13 27.21 -26.79
N SER A 2 -20.52 26.42 -25.90
CA SER A 2 -21.11 25.78 -24.70
C SER A 2 -21.72 24.38 -24.90
N SER A 3 -20.87 23.36 -24.78
CA SER A 3 -21.25 22.04 -24.26
C SER A 3 -20.47 21.83 -22.96
N GLY A 4 -21.07 22.22 -21.84
CA GLY A 4 -20.57 21.94 -20.51
C GLY A 4 -20.70 20.45 -20.23
N HIS A 5 -19.61 19.70 -20.41
CA HIS A 5 -19.50 18.35 -19.87
C HIS A 5 -18.92 18.41 -18.47
N SER A 6 -19.84 18.24 -17.52
CA SER A 6 -19.70 17.60 -16.22
C SER A 6 -18.27 17.17 -15.81
N ASN A 7 -17.69 17.89 -14.84
CA ASN A 7 -16.96 17.36 -13.68
C ASN A 7 -16.77 15.82 -13.60
N TRP A 8 -15.79 15.28 -14.33
CA TRP A 8 -15.30 13.91 -14.16
C TRP A 8 -13.96 13.87 -13.41
N SER A 9 -13.97 13.24 -12.24
CA SER A 9 -13.10 12.09 -11.91
C SER A 9 -13.22 11.72 -10.43
N LYS A 10 -14.33 11.08 -10.06
CA LYS A 10 -14.25 10.16 -8.92
C LYS A 10 -13.39 8.99 -9.39
N GLN A 11 -12.37 8.67 -8.60
CA GLN A 11 -11.41 7.57 -8.79
C GLN A 11 -12.12 6.23 -9.06
N THR A 12 -12.47 5.97 -10.32
CA THR A 12 -13.00 4.68 -10.79
C THR A 12 -12.05 3.98 -11.76
N GLU A 13 -10.94 4.62 -12.12
CA GLU A 13 -9.93 4.03 -12.98
C GLU A 13 -9.00 3.15 -12.15
N VAL A 14 -9.19 1.85 -12.28
CA VAL A 14 -8.48 0.81 -11.51
C VAL A 14 -6.98 0.82 -11.76
N HIS A 15 -6.52 1.27 -12.94
CA HIS A 15 -5.09 1.41 -13.23
C HIS A 15 -4.47 2.65 -12.57
N GLY A 16 -5.24 3.72 -12.35
CA GLY A 16 -4.85 4.92 -11.62
C GLY A 16 -4.79 4.70 -10.10
N SER A 17 -5.71 3.89 -9.56
CA SER A 17 -5.71 3.53 -8.13
C SER A 17 -4.66 2.45 -7.80
N SER A 18 -4.29 1.59 -8.75
CA SER A 18 -3.17 0.65 -8.62
C SER A 18 -1.85 1.34 -8.25
N GLY A 19 -1.68 2.60 -8.66
CA GLY A 19 -0.51 3.41 -8.30
C GLY A 19 -0.27 3.52 -6.79
N ILE A 20 -1.33 3.49 -5.96
CA ILE A 20 -1.21 3.59 -4.50
C ILE A 20 -0.58 2.31 -3.92
N ALA A 21 -1.15 1.14 -4.22
CA ALA A 21 -0.65 -0.13 -3.72
C ALA A 21 0.73 -0.48 -4.29
N ASN A 22 0.99 -0.16 -5.56
CA ASN A 22 2.30 -0.37 -6.18
C ASN A 22 3.39 0.51 -5.55
N ASN A 23 3.07 1.77 -5.25
CA ASN A 23 4.02 2.66 -4.59
C ASN A 23 4.27 2.23 -3.14
N ALA A 24 3.25 1.77 -2.42
CA ALA A 24 3.42 1.19 -1.08
C ALA A 24 4.34 -0.04 -1.13
N PHE A 25 4.13 -0.94 -2.11
CA PHE A 25 5.00 -2.11 -2.29
C PHE A 25 6.45 -1.70 -2.61
N TYR A 26 6.65 -0.72 -3.49
CA TYR A 26 7.98 -0.20 -3.82
C TYR A 26 8.67 0.38 -2.58
N LEU A 27 7.99 1.25 -1.82
CA LEU A 27 8.55 1.87 -0.62
C LEU A 27 8.82 0.84 0.49
N LEU A 28 7.98 -0.18 0.63
CA LEU A 28 8.25 -1.28 1.55
C LEU A 28 9.53 -2.02 1.16
N THR A 29 9.72 -2.25 -0.14
CA THR A 29 10.79 -3.07 -0.69
C THR A 29 12.14 -2.36 -0.68
N GLU A 30 12.18 -1.16 -1.25
CA GLU A 30 13.42 -0.40 -1.50
C GLU A 30 13.63 0.72 -0.46
N GLY A 31 12.58 1.10 0.27
CA GLY A 31 12.56 2.35 1.01
C GLY A 31 12.43 3.56 0.08
N GLY A 32 12.78 4.73 0.61
CA GLY A 32 12.83 6.00 -0.12
C GLY A 32 11.69 6.96 0.25
N LYS A 33 11.61 8.05 -0.51
CA LYS A 33 10.68 9.15 -0.25
C LYS A 33 9.51 9.12 -1.22
N ASN A 34 8.28 9.08 -0.70
CA ASN A 34 7.10 9.22 -1.55
C ASN A 34 7.06 10.63 -2.16
N ARG A 35 6.92 10.71 -3.48
CA ARG A 35 6.94 11.99 -4.21
C ARG A 35 5.77 12.91 -3.85
N THR A 36 4.60 12.35 -3.56
CA THR A 36 3.35 13.11 -3.35
C THR A 36 3.22 13.58 -1.91
N SER A 37 3.43 12.69 -0.93
CA SER A 37 3.31 13.04 0.49
C SER A 37 4.59 13.65 1.08
N GLY A 38 5.75 13.42 0.44
CA GLY A 38 7.04 13.80 0.99
C GLY A 38 7.50 12.96 2.18
N LEU A 39 6.73 11.94 2.58
CA LEU A 39 7.10 11.03 3.68
C LEU A 39 8.18 10.06 3.22
N GLU A 40 9.12 9.76 4.14
CA GLU A 40 10.24 8.85 3.91
C GLU A 40 10.01 7.52 4.62
N VAL A 41 10.20 6.42 3.89
CA VAL A 41 10.34 5.08 4.43
C VAL A 41 11.83 4.74 4.39
N LYS A 42 12.51 4.82 5.53
CA LYS A 42 13.94 4.48 5.62
C LYS A 42 14.15 2.98 5.44
N ASP A 43 15.21 2.56 4.75
CA ASP A 43 15.68 1.17 4.65
C ASP A 43 14.54 0.14 4.43
N GLY A 44 14.24 -0.15 3.16
CA GLY A 44 13.25 -1.16 2.80
C GLY A 44 13.60 -2.57 3.31
N ILE A 45 12.62 -3.46 3.35
CA ILE A 45 12.79 -4.83 3.86
C ILE A 45 13.27 -5.83 2.79
N GLY A 46 13.45 -5.36 1.55
CA GLY A 46 13.88 -6.17 0.42
C GLY A 46 12.76 -7.00 -0.22
N MET A 47 12.97 -7.36 -1.49
CA MET A 47 11.97 -7.97 -2.36
C MET A 47 11.38 -9.26 -1.79
N ASP A 48 12.23 -10.14 -1.25
CA ASP A 48 11.81 -11.45 -0.74
C ASP A 48 10.78 -11.35 0.38
N LYS A 49 10.99 -10.43 1.32
CA LYS A 49 10.06 -10.23 2.45
C LYS A 49 8.79 -9.52 1.99
N SER A 50 8.93 -8.49 1.16
CA SER A 50 7.80 -7.76 0.60
C SER A 50 6.86 -8.68 -0.18
N LEU A 51 7.39 -9.55 -1.05
CA LEU A 51 6.61 -10.51 -1.82
C LEU A 51 5.88 -11.51 -0.92
N LYS A 52 6.53 -12.03 0.13
CA LYS A 52 5.88 -12.94 1.09
C LYS A 52 4.71 -12.26 1.80
N ILE A 53 4.89 -11.01 2.23
CA ILE A 53 3.87 -10.24 2.95
C ILE A 53 2.69 -9.91 2.02
N PHE A 54 2.94 -9.29 0.87
CA PHE A 54 1.89 -8.90 -0.07
C PHE A 54 1.19 -10.11 -0.69
N GLY A 55 1.95 -11.16 -1.02
CA GLY A 55 1.43 -12.43 -1.52
C GLY A 55 0.48 -13.07 -0.51
N ARG A 56 0.92 -13.24 0.74
CA ARG A 56 0.05 -13.77 1.81
C ARG A 56 -1.19 -12.92 2.03
N ALA A 57 -1.04 -11.60 2.09
CA ALA A 57 -2.18 -10.70 2.26
C ALA A 57 -3.21 -10.90 1.15
N LEU A 58 -2.76 -10.92 -0.11
CA LEU A 58 -3.62 -11.12 -1.28
C LEU A 58 -4.34 -12.48 -1.25
N THR A 59 -3.64 -13.56 -0.95
CA THR A 59 -4.19 -14.92 -1.05
C THR A 59 -5.00 -15.36 0.15
N THR A 60 -4.78 -14.76 1.32
CA THR A 60 -5.33 -15.26 2.59
C THR A 60 -6.31 -14.29 3.24
N TYR A 61 -6.15 -12.97 3.02
CA TYR A 61 -6.93 -11.95 3.75
C TYR A 61 -7.77 -11.05 2.86
N MET A 62 -7.37 -10.85 1.60
CA MET A 62 -8.11 -10.00 0.68
C MET A 62 -9.24 -10.78 -0.01
N THR A 63 -10.33 -10.08 -0.26
CA THR A 63 -11.48 -10.51 -1.08
C THR A 63 -11.60 -9.63 -2.33
N PRO A 64 -12.46 -9.98 -3.32
CA PRO A 64 -12.66 -9.18 -4.52
C PRO A 64 -13.11 -7.73 -4.27
N SER A 65 -13.67 -7.42 -3.10
CA SER A 65 -14.15 -6.08 -2.72
C SER A 65 -13.21 -5.32 -1.78
N THR A 66 -11.96 -5.78 -1.63
CA THR A 66 -10.97 -5.19 -0.73
C THR A 66 -10.66 -3.74 -1.11
N THR A 67 -10.83 -2.83 -0.15
CA THR A 67 -10.41 -1.42 -0.25
C THR A 67 -8.94 -1.23 0.15
N PHE A 68 -8.34 -0.06 -0.11
CA PHE A 68 -6.95 0.20 0.33
C PHE A 68 -6.78 0.17 1.85
N ALA A 69 -7.77 0.63 2.62
CA ALA A 69 -7.72 0.54 4.08
C ALA A 69 -7.67 -0.92 4.54
N GLN A 70 -8.50 -1.77 3.95
CA GLN A 70 -8.49 -3.22 4.22
C GLN A 70 -7.22 -3.90 3.70
N ALA A 71 -6.67 -3.45 2.57
CA ALA A 71 -5.39 -3.97 2.07
C ALA A 71 -4.22 -3.63 3.01
N ARG A 72 -4.23 -2.44 3.62
CA ARG A 72 -3.29 -2.06 4.69
C ARG A 72 -3.42 -2.99 5.89
N GLU A 73 -4.63 -3.22 6.37
CA GLU A 73 -4.87 -4.15 7.49
C GLU A 73 -4.43 -5.57 7.16
N ALA A 74 -4.76 -6.06 5.96
CA ALA A 74 -4.37 -7.39 5.49
C ALA A 74 -2.85 -7.56 5.40
N THR A 75 -2.13 -6.56 4.89
CA THR A 75 -0.66 -6.60 4.81
C THR A 75 0.01 -6.47 6.18
N ILE A 76 -0.54 -5.66 7.09
CA ILE A 76 -0.08 -5.61 8.48
C ILE A 76 -0.29 -6.97 9.14
N LYS A 77 -1.47 -7.58 8.97
CA LYS A 77 -1.76 -8.91 9.51
C LYS A 77 -0.80 -9.96 8.94
N ALA A 78 -0.57 -9.95 7.63
CA ALA A 78 0.38 -10.86 7.00
C ALA A 78 1.81 -10.70 7.53
N ALA A 79 2.28 -9.47 7.73
CA ALA A 79 3.58 -9.20 8.34
C ALA A 79 3.64 -9.68 9.80
N THR A 80 2.59 -9.44 10.59
CA THR A 80 2.49 -9.92 11.97
C THR A 80 2.55 -11.44 12.04
N ASP A 81 1.84 -12.17 11.16
CA ASP A 81 1.86 -13.63 11.18
C ASP A 81 3.23 -14.21 10.76
N LEU A 82 3.96 -13.53 9.87
CA LEU A 82 5.24 -13.99 9.35
C LEU A 82 6.43 -13.61 10.25
N HIS A 83 6.34 -12.48 10.95
CA HIS A 83 7.49 -11.86 11.62
C HIS A 83 7.23 -11.48 13.08
N GLY A 84 5.98 -11.49 13.55
CA GLY A 84 5.58 -11.03 14.88
C GLY A 84 5.13 -9.56 14.90
N ALA A 85 4.30 -9.19 15.88
CA ALA A 85 3.62 -7.90 15.95
C ALA A 85 4.58 -6.70 16.11
N ASP A 86 5.70 -6.91 16.81
CA ASP A 86 6.70 -5.87 17.10
C ASP A 86 7.88 -5.88 16.12
N SER A 87 7.73 -6.60 14.99
CA SER A 87 8.78 -6.71 13.98
C SER A 87 8.99 -5.41 13.19
N VAL A 88 10.21 -5.27 12.65
CA VAL A 88 10.54 -4.17 11.73
C VAL A 88 9.64 -4.22 10.49
N GLU A 89 9.33 -5.41 10.00
CA GLU A 89 8.45 -5.63 8.84
C GLU A 89 7.06 -5.05 9.05
N VAL A 90 6.45 -5.27 10.22
CA VAL A 90 5.14 -4.68 10.56
C VAL A 90 5.20 -3.16 10.54
N GLN A 91 6.25 -2.57 11.11
CA GLN A 91 6.42 -1.10 11.10
C GLN A 91 6.63 -0.58 9.69
N LYS A 92 7.46 -1.24 8.87
CA LYS A 92 7.70 -0.83 7.48
C LYS A 92 6.46 -0.93 6.60
N VAL A 93 5.61 -1.94 6.82
CA VAL A 93 4.31 -2.00 6.14
C VAL A 93 3.43 -0.81 6.53
N LYS A 94 3.34 -0.47 7.82
CA LYS A 94 2.58 0.71 8.28
C LYS A 94 3.12 1.99 7.64
N ASP A 95 4.43 2.20 7.68
CA ASP A 95 5.11 3.36 7.13
C ASP A 95 4.85 3.50 5.63
N ALA A 96 4.96 2.42 4.86
CA ALA A 96 4.74 2.42 3.42
C ALA A 96 3.30 2.79 3.04
N TRP A 97 2.30 2.26 3.75
CA TRP A 97 0.90 2.63 3.53
C TRP A 97 0.60 4.07 3.93
N THR A 98 1.14 4.52 5.08
CA THR A 98 1.01 5.91 5.52
C THR A 98 1.66 6.87 4.51
N ALA A 99 2.82 6.51 3.94
CA ALA A 99 3.52 7.30 2.94
C ALA A 99 2.70 7.50 1.65
N VAL A 100 1.84 6.54 1.27
CA VAL A 100 0.91 6.68 0.14
C VAL A 100 -0.46 7.22 0.53
N GLY A 101 -0.62 7.67 1.78
CA GLY A 101 -1.82 8.36 2.27
C GLY A 101 -2.93 7.44 2.79
N VAL A 102 -2.65 6.17 3.09
CA VAL A 102 -3.63 5.21 3.62
C VAL A 102 -3.38 4.96 5.11
N GLY A 103 -4.40 5.21 5.94
CA GLY A 103 -4.33 5.02 7.39
C GLY A 103 -3.66 6.18 8.15
N LYS A 104 -3.95 7.42 7.73
CA LYS A 104 -3.76 8.62 8.56
C LYS A 104 -4.71 8.62 9.75
#